data_AF-A0A8C2N2T1-F1
#
_entry.id   AF-A0A8C2N2T1-F1
#
_cell.length_a   1.000
_cell.length_b   1.000
_cell.length_c   1.000
_cell.angle_alpha   90.00
_cell.angle_beta   90.00
_cell.angle_gamma   90.00
#
_symmetry.space_group_name_H-M   'P 1'
#
loop_
_entity.id
_entity.type
_entity.pdbx_description
1 polymer ?
#
loop_
_entity_poly.entity_id
_entity_poly.type
_entity_poly.pdbx_seq_one_letter_code
_entity_poly.pdbx_strand_id
1 'polypeptide(L)'
;PLLSFLQVLPGLYLGNFIDAKDPDQLGRNKITHIISIHESPQPQLQGIKYLRISVADAPEVPIKKHFKECINFIHSCRLNGGNCLVHCLLQCL
;
A
#
# COMPACT_ATOMS: atom_id res chain seq x y z
N PRO A 1 5.81 9.34 18.15
CA PRO A 1 5.29 8.01 18.58
C PRO A 1 3.85 7.70 18.10
N LEU A 2 3.39 8.22 16.95
CA LEU A 2 1.99 8.04 16.48
C LEU A 2 1.87 7.72 14.98
N LEU A 3 2.95 7.34 14.30
CA LEU A 3 2.92 6.98 12.88
C LEU A 3 3.48 5.56 12.72
N SER A 4 2.57 4.59 12.73
CA SER A 4 2.83 3.18 12.44
C SER A 4 1.75 2.68 11.52
N PHE A 5 2.07 1.73 10.65
CA PHE A 5 1.06 1.06 9.84
C PHE A 5 -0.10 0.58 10.71
N LEU A 6 -1.32 0.88 10.27
CA LEU A 6 -2.52 0.33 10.88
C LEU A 6 -2.75 -1.06 10.30
N GLN A 7 -2.58 -2.09 11.12
CA GLN A 7 -2.95 -3.43 10.73
C GLN A 7 -4.48 -3.56 10.73
N VAL A 8 -5.07 -3.68 9.54
CA VAL A 8 -6.52 -3.86 9.39
C VAL A 8 -6.91 -5.33 9.54
N LEU A 9 -6.06 -6.23 9.00
CA LEU A 9 -6.22 -7.68 9.08
C LEU A 9 -4.83 -8.35 9.13
N PRO A 10 -4.74 -9.62 9.53
CA PRO A 10 -3.53 -10.42 9.33
C PRO A 10 -3.07 -10.36 7.86
N GLY A 11 -1.86 -9.82 7.65
CA GLY A 11 -1.25 -9.63 6.33
C GLY A 11 -1.74 -8.41 5.53
N LEU A 12 -2.52 -7.49 6.11
CA LEU A 12 -2.99 -6.28 5.43
C LEU A 12 -2.86 -5.04 6.33
N TYR A 13 -2.19 -4.03 5.79
CA TYR A 13 -1.84 -2.80 6.47
C TYR A 13 -2.29 -1.57 5.68
N LEU A 14 -2.65 -0.51 6.40
CA LEU A 14 -2.82 0.84 5.86
C LEU A 14 -1.70 1.75 6.38
N GLY A 15 -1.20 2.63 5.52
CA GLY A 15 -0.19 3.61 5.90
C GLY A 15 -0.22 4.85 5.03
N ASN A 16 0.60 5.83 5.39
CA ASN A 16 0.82 7.03 4.60
C ASN A 16 2.07 6.88 3.71
N PHE A 17 2.32 7.91 2.89
CA PHE A 17 3.45 7.98 1.98
C PHE A 17 4.83 7.99 2.66
N ILE A 18 4.97 8.60 3.84
CA ILE A 18 6.23 8.59 4.59
C ILE A 18 6.54 7.17 5.04
N ASP A 19 5.59 6.54 5.72
CA ASP A 19 5.79 5.23 6.34
C ASP A 19 6.03 4.14 5.28
N ALA A 20 5.43 4.27 4.10
CA ALA A 20 5.65 3.38 2.97
C ALA A 20 7.09 3.40 2.42
N LYS A 21 7.91 4.37 2.85
CA LYS A 21 9.33 4.48 2.49
C LYS A 21 10.28 4.17 3.65
N ASP A 22 9.77 3.98 4.86
CA ASP A 22 10.58 3.67 6.03
C ASP A 22 10.99 2.18 6.02
N PRO A 23 12.27 1.84 5.75
CA PRO A 23 12.72 0.46 5.68
C PRO A 23 12.54 -0.30 6.99
N ASP A 24 12.59 0.39 8.14
CA ASP A 24 12.41 -0.23 9.45
C ASP A 24 10.94 -0.58 9.69
N GLN A 25 10.00 0.27 9.28
CA GLN A 25 8.56 -0.07 9.32
C GLN A 25 8.25 -1.24 8.38
N LEU A 26 8.78 -1.20 7.15
CA LEU A 26 8.58 -2.26 6.16
C LEU A 26 9.16 -3.59 6.65
N GLY A 27 10.37 -3.56 7.19
CA GLY A 27 11.05 -4.74 7.74
C GLY A 27 10.35 -5.31 8.97
N ARG A 28 10.00 -4.47 9.96
CA ARG A 28 9.28 -4.88 11.17
C ARG A 28 7.95 -5.55 10.85
N ASN A 29 7.22 -5.02 9.89
CA ASN A 29 5.93 -5.55 9.44
C ASN A 29 6.05 -6.58 8.31
N LYS A 30 7.27 -6.99 7.94
CA LYS A 30 7.56 -7.98 6.88
C LYS A 30 6.79 -7.70 5.58
N ILE A 31 6.72 -6.43 5.19
CA ILE A 31 6.00 -6.00 3.99
C ILE A 31 6.70 -6.57 2.76
N THR A 32 5.93 -7.25 1.92
CA THR A 32 6.41 -7.87 0.66
C THR A 32 5.69 -7.32 -0.56
N HIS A 33 4.52 -6.71 -0.36
CA HIS A 33 3.66 -6.18 -1.40
C HIS A 33 3.18 -4.79 -1.03
N ILE A 34 3.18 -3.86 -1.97
CA ILE A 34 2.69 -2.49 -1.77
C ILE A 34 1.70 -2.13 -2.88
N ILE A 35 0.52 -1.62 -2.50
CA ILE A 35 -0.36 -0.88 -3.38
C ILE A 35 -0.14 0.61 -3.13
N SER A 36 0.30 1.33 -4.17
CA SER A 36 0.52 2.77 -4.14
C SER A 36 -0.54 3.48 -4.98
N ILE A 37 -1.33 4.36 -4.35
CA ILE A 37 -2.42 5.09 -5.01
C ILE A 37 -2.06 6.59 -5.05
N HIS A 38 -1.47 7.03 -6.17
CA HIS A 38 -1.13 8.44 -6.45
C HIS A 38 -0.58 8.62 -7.87
N GLU A 39 -0.57 9.86 -8.36
CA GLU A 39 -0.17 10.19 -9.73
C GLU A 39 1.36 10.23 -9.95
N SER A 40 2.15 10.47 -8.90
CA SER A 40 3.60 10.64 -9.07
C SER A 40 4.34 9.30 -9.17
N PRO A 41 5.27 9.11 -10.12
CA PRO A 41 6.15 7.95 -10.12
C PRO A 41 7.08 7.97 -8.90
N GLN A 42 7.38 6.81 -8.32
CA GLN A 42 8.26 6.68 -7.17
C GLN A 42 9.37 5.66 -7.40
N PRO A 43 10.50 5.77 -6.67
CA PRO A 43 11.48 4.69 -6.59
C PRO A 43 10.83 3.43 -5.98
N GLN A 44 11.19 2.25 -6.50
CA GLN A 44 10.79 0.97 -5.92
C GLN A 44 11.92 0.43 -5.05
N LEU A 45 11.55 -0.12 -3.89
CA LEU A 45 12.49 -0.86 -3.06
C LEU A 45 12.67 -2.27 -3.63
N GLN A 46 13.91 -2.76 -3.65
CA GLN A 46 14.20 -4.12 -4.10
C GLN A 46 13.51 -5.15 -3.18
N GLY A 47 13.05 -6.26 -3.77
CA GLY A 47 12.38 -7.34 -3.02
C GLY A 47 10.91 -7.08 -2.69
N ILE A 48 10.36 -5.90 -2.99
CA ILE A 48 8.94 -5.58 -2.83
C ILE A 48 8.22 -5.62 -4.18
N LYS A 49 7.07 -6.27 -4.21
CA LYS A 49 6.17 -6.25 -5.37
C LYS A 49 5.23 -5.05 -5.26
N TYR A 50 5.07 -4.30 -6.35
CA TYR A 50 4.24 -3.09 -6.37
C TYR A 50 3.06 -3.22 -7.33
N LEU A 51 1.89 -2.74 -6.90
CA LEU A 51 0.77 -2.37 -7.77
C LEU A 51 0.59 -0.85 -7.67
N ARG A 52 0.63 -0.15 -8.80
CA ARG A 52 0.49 1.31 -8.85
C ARG A 52 -0.82 1.70 -9.51
N ILE A 53 -1.61 2.47 -8.78
CA ILE A 53 -2.87 3.03 -9.27
C ILE A 53 -2.69 4.54 -9.38
N SER A 54 -2.52 5.03 -10.61
CA SER A 54 -2.36 6.45 -10.90
C SER A 54 -3.72 7.12 -11.01
N VAL A 55 -4.24 7.61 -9.89
CA VAL A 55 -5.53 8.29 -9.78
C VAL A 55 -5.41 9.52 -8.90
N ALA A 56 -6.09 10.60 -9.28
CA ALA A 56 -6.24 11.79 -8.46
C ALA A 56 -7.21 11.53 -7.29
N ASP A 57 -7.00 12.22 -6.17
CA ASP A 57 -7.91 12.22 -5.03
C ASP A 57 -9.06 13.20 -5.29
N ALA A 58 -9.97 12.79 -6.18
CA ALA A 58 -11.10 13.60 -6.59
C ALA A 58 -12.37 12.75 -6.72
N PRO A 59 -13.55 13.26 -6.33
CA PRO A 59 -14.80 12.49 -6.28
C PRO A 59 -15.27 11.98 -7.65
N GLU A 60 -14.90 12.66 -8.74
CA GLU A 60 -15.16 12.27 -10.12
C GLU A 60 -14.34 11.06 -10.58
N VAL A 61 -13.25 10.72 -9.89
CA VAL A 61 -12.36 9.64 -10.30
C VAL A 61 -12.97 8.27 -9.93
N PRO A 62 -13.24 7.39 -10.91
CA PRO A 62 -13.93 6.13 -10.65
C PRO A 62 -12.98 5.06 -10.10
N ILE A 63 -12.54 5.21 -8.85
CA ILE A 63 -11.61 4.29 -8.18
C ILE A 63 -12.13 2.83 -8.13
N LYS A 64 -13.45 2.65 -8.19
CA LYS A 64 -14.13 1.34 -8.25
C LYS A 64 -13.62 0.46 -9.39
N LYS A 65 -13.16 1.05 -10.50
CA LYS A 65 -12.59 0.31 -11.64
C LYS A 65 -11.34 -0.49 -11.25
N HIS A 66 -10.61 -0.05 -10.23
CA HIS A 66 -9.38 -0.67 -9.72
C HIS A 66 -9.63 -1.69 -8.60
N PHE A 67 -10.87 -1.85 -8.13
CA PHE A 67 -11.15 -2.74 -6.99
C PHE A 67 -10.76 -4.19 -7.28
N LYS A 68 -11.10 -4.70 -8.47
CA LYS A 68 -10.81 -6.09 -8.84
C LYS A 68 -9.31 -6.39 -8.81
N GLU A 69 -8.48 -5.53 -9.37
CA GLU A 69 -7.03 -5.73 -9.36
C GLU A 69 -6.42 -5.59 -7.96
N CYS A 70 -6.84 -4.58 -7.18
CA CYS A 70 -6.36 -4.39 -5.82
C CYS A 70 -6.73 -5.57 -4.92
N ILE A 71 -7.98 -6.06 -5.00
CA ILE A 71 -8.45 -7.22 -4.26
C ILE A 71 -7.64 -8.45 -4.63
N ASN A 72 -7.43 -8.72 -5.92
CA ASN A 72 -6.65 -9.87 -6.37
C ASN A 72 -5.19 -9.79 -5.90
N PHE A 73 -4.58 -8.61 -5.92
CA PHE A 73 -3.22 -8.38 -5.45
C PHE A 73 -3.08 -8.63 -3.95
N ILE A 74 -3.98 -8.07 -3.13
CA ILE A 74 -4.03 -8.29 -1.68
C ILE A 74 -4.28 -9.78 -1.38
N HIS A 75 -5.24 -10.40 -2.08
CA HIS A 75 -5.64 -11.77 -1.85
C HIS A 75 -4.49 -12.75 -2.15
N SER A 76 -3.84 -12.59 -3.31
CA SER A 76 -2.67 -13.39 -3.68
C SER A 76 -1.52 -13.20 -2.70
N CYS A 77 -1.23 -11.96 -2.28
CA CYS A 77 -0.22 -11.68 -1.27
C CYS A 77 -0.47 -12.47 0.02
N ARG A 78 -1.69 -12.38 0.57
CA ARG A 78 -2.07 -13.00 1.83
C ARG A 78 -2.09 -14.53 1.77
N LEU A 79 -2.58 -15.11 0.67
CA LEU A 79 -2.58 -16.57 0.48
C LEU A 79 -1.16 -17.17 0.43
N ASN A 80 -0.19 -16.39 -0.05
CA ASN A 80 1.22 -16.81 -0.11
C ASN A 80 2.01 -16.44 1.15
N GLY A 81 1.34 -16.10 2.26
CA GLY A 81 1.98 -15.77 3.53
C GLY A 81 2.70 -14.42 3.56
N GLY A 82 2.44 -13.55 2.58
CA GLY A 82 3.00 -12.21 2.52
C GLY A 82 2.15 -11.17 3.25
N ASN A 83 2.77 -10.02 3.54
CA ASN A 83 2.09 -8.85 4.07
C ASN A 83 1.99 -7.74 3.01
N CYS A 84 0.79 -7.21 2.85
CA CYS A 84 0.47 -6.14 1.90
C CYS A 84 0.22 -4.82 2.63
N LEU A 85 0.89 -3.75 2.17
CA LEU A 85 0.63 -2.37 2.58
C LEU A 85 -0.14 -1.65 1.47
N VAL A 86 -1.23 -0.99 1.82
CA VAL A 86 -1.93 -0.05 0.94
C VAL A 86 -1.69 1.37 1.47
N HIS A 87 -1.19 2.25 0.62
CA HIS A 87 -0.99 3.66 0.97
C HIS A 87 -1.43 4.59 -0.17
N CYS A 88 -1.76 5.82 0.20
CA CYS A 88 -1.98 6.93 -0.72
C CYS A 88 -1.04 8.10 -0.38
N LEU A 89 -1.25 9.26 -1.02
CA LEU A 89 -0.49 10.49 -0.76
C LEU A 89 -0.81 11.14 0.60
N LEU A 90 -2.03 10.94 1.13
CA LEU A 90 -2.48 11.68 2.31
C LEU A 90 -1.60 11.38 3.54
N GLN A 91 -0.92 12.44 4.02
CA GLN A 91 -0.64 12.62 5.43
C GLN A 91 -1.90 13.17 6.08
N CYS A 92 -2.74 12.31 6.64
CA CYS A 92 -3.68 12.74 7.65
C CYS A 92 -3.23 12.18 9.00
N LEU A 93 -2.47 13.00 9.73
CA LEU A 93 -2.72 13.27 11.14
C LEU A 93 -2.92 14.78 11.28
#